data_AF-A0A4S9Z6V1-F1
#
_entry.id   AF-A0A4S9Z6V1-F1
#
_cell.length_a   1.000
_cell.length_b   1.000
_cell.length_c   1.000
_cell.angle_alpha   90.00
_cell.angle_beta   90.00
_cell.angle_gamma   90.00
#
_symmetry.space_group_name_H-M   'P 1'
#
loop_
_entity.id
_entity.type
_entity.pdbx_description
1 polymer ?
#
loop_
_entity_poly.entity_id
_entity_poly.type
_entity_poly.pdbx_seq_one_letter_code
_entity_poly.pdbx_strand_id
1 'polypeptide(L)'
;MTVITEYTLKEVSEHNTEKDLWITVDGNIYDVTKYTLDHPGGVESLVEVAGQDATQAFEDVGHSDEAREIMAPFLIGTVQGFSANCCRSKSPSRPFTSA
;
A
#
# COMPACT_ATOMS: atom_id res chain seq x y z
N MET A 1 4.23 -19.45 11.70
CA MET A 1 4.41 -18.13 12.31
C MET A 1 4.67 -17.15 11.19
N THR A 2 3.64 -16.45 10.71
CA THR A 2 3.82 -15.31 9.82
C THR A 2 4.20 -14.12 10.69
N VAL A 3 5.36 -13.54 10.41
CA VAL A 3 5.87 -12.37 11.13
C VAL A 3 5.29 -11.15 10.42
N ILE A 4 4.19 -10.62 10.94
CA ILE A 4 3.61 -9.37 10.43
C ILE A 4 4.53 -8.21 10.83
N THR A 5 5.12 -7.57 9.84
CA THR A 5 6.06 -6.46 10.04
C THR A 5 5.36 -5.14 9.81
N GLU A 6 5.61 -4.14 10.64
CA GLU A 6 5.02 -2.81 10.48
C GLU A 6 5.91 -1.95 9.57
N TYR A 7 5.35 -1.43 8.48
CA TYR A 7 6.08 -0.57 7.54
C TYR A 7 5.48 0.83 7.48
N THR A 8 6.32 1.86 7.34
CA THR A 8 5.81 3.23 7.18
C THR A 8 5.31 3.45 5.76
N LEU A 9 4.33 4.35 5.56
CA LEU A 9 3.89 4.75 4.21
C LEU A 9 5.05 5.23 3.34
N LYS A 10 6.04 5.87 3.97
CA LYS A 10 7.24 6.32 3.26
C LYS A 10 8.05 5.15 2.69
N GLU A 11 8.22 4.08 3.47
CA GLU A 11 8.88 2.85 3.00
C GLU A 11 8.09 2.20 1.87
N VAL A 12 6.77 2.06 2.05
CA VAL A 12 5.87 1.48 1.05
C VAL A 12 5.94 2.27 -0.27
N SER A 13 5.97 3.60 -0.22
CA SER A 13 6.13 4.45 -1.41
C SER A 13 7.48 4.31 -2.11
N GLU A 14 8.53 3.82 -1.43
CA GLU A 14 9.82 3.50 -2.05
C GLU A 14 9.78 2.14 -2.79
N HIS A 15 8.75 1.32 -2.55
CA HIS A 15 8.49 0.03 -3.20
C HIS A 15 7.43 0.13 -4.31
N ASN A 16 7.74 0.89 -5.37
CA ASN A 16 6.88 1.11 -6.52
C ASN A 16 7.48 0.59 -7.84
N THR A 17 8.37 -0.40 -7.78
CA THR A 17 9.12 -0.88 -8.95
C THR A 17 8.47 -2.14 -9.51
N GLU A 18 8.64 -2.40 -10.82
CA GLU A 18 8.12 -3.60 -11.50
C GLU A 18 8.55 -4.93 -10.83
N LYS A 19 9.67 -4.89 -10.09
CA LYS A 19 10.29 -6.04 -9.42
C LYS A 19 10.10 -6.05 -7.91
N ASP A 20 9.50 -5.01 -7.36
CA ASP A 20 9.26 -4.80 -5.92
C ASP A 20 8.06 -3.85 -5.79
N LEU A 21 6.85 -4.43 -5.85
CA LEU A 21 5.58 -3.71 -5.90
C LEU A 21 4.74 -4.09 -4.69
N TRP A 22 4.56 -3.12 -3.80
CA TRP A 22 3.74 -3.27 -2.60
C TRP A 22 2.47 -2.44 -2.71
N ILE A 23 1.35 -3.06 -2.35
CA ILE A 23 0.06 -2.39 -2.28
C ILE A 23 -0.44 -2.40 -0.84
N THR A 24 -1.13 -1.34 -0.47
CA THR A 24 -1.84 -1.29 0.82
C THR A 24 -3.33 -1.46 0.57
N VAL A 25 -3.96 -2.44 1.20
CA VAL A 25 -5.42 -2.62 1.14
C VAL A 25 -5.94 -2.75 2.57
N ASP A 26 -6.87 -1.87 2.94
CA ASP A 26 -7.47 -1.83 4.28
C ASP A 26 -6.42 -1.70 5.42
N GLY A 27 -5.30 -1.00 5.16
CA GLY A 27 -4.19 -0.83 6.11
C GLY A 27 -3.22 -2.01 6.21
N ASN A 28 -3.46 -3.08 5.46
CA ASN A 28 -2.56 -4.23 5.33
C ASN A 28 -1.69 -4.09 4.08
N ILE A 29 -0.44 -4.53 4.15
CA ILE A 29 0.54 -4.44 3.07
C ILE A 29 0.73 -5.81 2.45
N TYR A 30 0.57 -5.86 1.13
CA TYR A 30 0.67 -7.07 0.33
C TYR A 30 1.80 -6.94 -0.70
N ASP A 31 2.67 -7.94 -0.72
CA ASP A 31 3.70 -8.07 -1.75
C ASP A 31 3.13 -8.80 -2.97
N VAL A 32 2.63 -8.03 -3.93
CA VAL A 32 2.07 -8.55 -5.18
C VAL A 32 3.10 -8.61 -6.30
N THR A 33 4.37 -8.32 -5.99
CA THR A 33 5.51 -8.38 -6.90
C THR A 33 5.51 -9.60 -7.82
N LYS A 34 5.34 -10.81 -7.25
CA LYS A 34 5.32 -12.07 -8.02
C LYS A 34 4.02 -12.31 -8.77
N TYR A 35 2.96 -11.60 -8.38
CA TYR A 35 1.62 -11.71 -8.95
C TYR A 35 1.36 -10.66 -10.04
N THR A 36 2.19 -9.62 -10.16
CA THR A 36 2.05 -8.56 -11.17
C THR A 36 1.85 -9.10 -12.59
N LEU A 37 2.64 -10.10 -12.99
CA LEU A 37 2.59 -10.74 -14.32
C LEU A 37 1.42 -11.72 -14.48
N ASP A 38 0.88 -12.23 -13.38
CA ASP A 38 -0.25 -13.16 -13.37
C ASP A 38 -1.60 -12.42 -13.23
N HIS A 39 -1.55 -11.11 -12.97
CA HIS A 39 -2.73 -10.28 -12.78
C HIS A 39 -3.47 -10.05 -14.11
N PRO A 40 -4.73 -10.51 -14.24
CA PRO A 40 -5.51 -10.39 -15.48
C PRO A 40 -5.89 -8.95 -15.84
N GLY A 41 -5.80 -8.01 -14.88
CA GLY A 41 -6.00 -6.56 -15.10
C GLY A 41 -4.74 -5.80 -15.52
N GLY A 42 -3.63 -6.51 -15.76
CA GLY A 42 -2.35 -5.93 -16.17
C GLY A 42 -1.55 -5.33 -15.00
N VAL A 43 -0.26 -5.08 -15.27
CA VAL A 43 0.69 -4.52 -14.28
C VAL A 43 0.47 -3.01 -14.07
N GLU A 44 -0.07 -2.33 -15.08
CA GLU A 44 -0.24 -0.86 -15.06
C GLU A 44 -1.15 -0.43 -13.90
N SER A 45 -2.27 -1.14 -13.73
CA SER A 45 -3.24 -0.95 -12.64
C SER A 45 -2.66 -1.20 -11.24
N LEU A 46 -1.61 -2.01 -11.15
CA LEU A 46 -0.90 -2.27 -9.89
C LEU A 46 0.17 -1.20 -9.65
N VAL A 47 0.87 -0.76 -10.69
CA VAL A 47 1.94 0.26 -10.61
C VAL A 47 1.37 1.63 -10.27
N GLU A 48 0.18 1.97 -10.76
CA GLU A 48 -0.49 3.24 -10.43
C GLU A 48 -0.86 3.38 -8.94
N VAL A 49 -1.18 2.26 -8.29
CA VAL A 49 -1.51 2.19 -6.86
C VAL A 49 -0.34 1.66 -6.02
N ALA A 50 0.80 1.40 -6.64
CA ALA A 50 1.97 0.92 -5.94
C ALA A 50 2.47 1.99 -4.96
N GLY A 51 2.79 1.55 -3.75
CA GLY A 51 3.29 2.45 -2.73
C GLY A 51 2.24 3.33 -2.05
N GLN A 52 0.95 3.09 -2.34
CA GLN A 52 -0.19 3.81 -1.77
C GLN A 52 -1.36 2.86 -1.48
N ASP A 53 -2.50 3.43 -1.06
CA ASP A 53 -3.72 2.67 -0.79
C ASP A 53 -4.41 2.29 -2.09
N ALA A 54 -4.52 0.97 -2.32
CA ALA A 54 -5.15 0.35 -3.47
C ALA A 54 -6.60 -0.08 -3.19
N THR A 55 -7.13 0.18 -1.99
CA THR A 55 -8.50 -0.24 -1.61
C THR A 55 -9.51 0.32 -2.58
N GLN A 56 -9.41 1.62 -2.91
CA GLN A 56 -10.33 2.28 -3.82
C GLN A 56 -10.27 1.72 -5.24
N ALA A 57 -9.06 1.47 -5.76
CA ALA A 57 -8.89 0.93 -7.12
C ALA A 57 -9.37 -0.52 -7.20
N PHE A 58 -9.10 -1.32 -6.16
CA PHE A 58 -9.57 -2.71 -6.07
C PHE A 58 -11.11 -2.78 -6.08
N GLU A 59 -11.78 -1.87 -5.37
CA GLU A 59 -13.25 -1.80 -5.37
C GLU A 59 -13.83 -1.23 -6.67
N ASP A 60 -13.15 -0.25 -7.29
CA ASP A 60 -13.57 0.35 -8.56
C ASP A 60 -13.52 -0.67 -9.72
N VAL A 61 -12.48 -1.51 -9.74
CA VAL A 61 -12.35 -2.60 -10.73
C VAL A 61 -13.38 -3.70 -10.51
N GLY A 62 -13.90 -3.85 -9.28
CA GLY A 62 -14.93 -4.83 -8.96
C GLY A 62 -14.40 -6.25 -8.77
N HIS A 63 -13.23 -6.41 -8.16
CA HIS A 63 -12.70 -7.74 -7.80
C HIS A 63 -13.60 -8.44 -6.78
N SER A 64 -13.93 -9.72 -7.05
CA SER A 64 -14.71 -10.59 -6.14
C SER A 64 -13.93 -10.91 -4.85
N ASP A 65 -14.63 -11.38 -3.81
CA ASP A 65 -14.04 -11.79 -2.53
C ASP A 65 -12.94 -12.86 -2.69
N GLU A 66 -13.07 -13.77 -3.66
CA GLU A 66 -12.04 -14.75 -4.02
C GLU A 66 -10.70 -14.11 -4.38
N ALA A 67 -10.70 -12.95 -5.05
CA ALA A 67 -9.46 -12.23 -5.35
C ALA A 67 -8.81 -11.69 -4.07
N ARG A 68 -9.61 -11.32 -3.06
CA ARG A 68 -9.10 -10.94 -1.74
C ARG A 68 -8.46 -12.12 -1.01
N GLU A 69 -9.03 -13.31 -1.16
CA GLU A 69 -8.45 -14.52 -0.59
C GLU A 69 -7.14 -14.94 -1.27
N ILE A 70 -7.01 -14.71 -2.58
CA ILE A 70 -5.76 -14.96 -3.33
C ILE A 70 -4.64 -14.04 -2.86
N MET A 71 -4.93 -12.78 -2.48
CA MET A 71 -3.91 -11.86 -1.95
C MET A 71 -3.59 -12.07 -0.45
N ALA A 72 -4.48 -12.69 0.32
CA ALA A 72 -4.25 -12.98 1.74
C ALA A 72 -2.90 -13.65 2.08
N PRO A 73 -2.39 -14.67 1.34
CA PRO A 73 -1.08 -15.25 1.59
C PRO A 73 0.10 -14.33 1.23
N PHE A 74 -0.11 -13.27 0.46
CA PHE A 74 0.91 -12.28 0.09
C PHE A 74 1.06 -11.16 1.12
N LEU A 75 0.32 -11.22 2.24
CA LEU A 75 0.42 -10.26 3.33
C LEU A 75 1.80 -10.33 3.98
N ILE A 76 2.55 -9.23 3.87
CA ILE A 76 3.88 -9.08 4.49
C ILE A 76 3.81 -8.30 5.81
N GLY A 77 2.78 -7.48 5.99
CA GLY A 77 2.77 -6.52 7.09
C GLY A 77 1.57 -5.59 7.12
N THR A 78 1.66 -4.56 7.95
CA THR A 78 0.63 -3.51 8.10
C THR A 78 1.28 -2.13 8.11
N VAL A 79 0.53 -1.10 7.72
CA VAL A 79 1.03 0.27 7.75
C VAL A 79 1.18 0.75 9.20
N GLN A 80 2.40 1.17 9.54
CA GLN A 80 2.73 1.81 10.79
C GLN A 80 2.02 3.16 10.87
N GLY A 81 1.14 3.31 11.87
CA GLY A 81 0.37 4.53 12.06
C GLY A 81 -1.01 4.53 11.37
N PHE A 82 -1.51 3.40 10.87
CA PHE A 82 -2.92 3.21 10.51
C PHE A 82 -3.79 3.13 11.77
N SER A 83 -3.71 4.16 12.62
CA SER A 83 -4.69 4.44 13.66
C SER A 83 -5.66 5.45 13.04
N ALA A 84 -6.96 5.21 13.18
CA ALA A 84 -8.08 6.00 12.65
C ALA A 84 -8.16 7.45 13.20
N ASN A 85 -7.05 8.17 13.12
CA ASN A 85 -6.80 9.46 13.72
C ASN A 85 -5.88 10.26 12.78
N CYS A 86 -6.29 10.39 11.51
CA CYS A 86 -5.75 11.34 10.52
C CYS A 86 -6.08 12.81 10.89
N CYS A 87 -5.79 13.17 12.14
CA CYS A 87 -5.77 14.52 12.65
C CYS A 87 -4.60 14.66 13.62
N ARG A 88 -3.37 14.38 13.16
CA ARG A 88 -2.17 14.94 13.79
C ARG A 88 -0.98 15.03 12.84
N SER A 89 -0.81 16.27 12.38
CA SER A 89 0.45 17.01 12.39
C SER A 89 1.61 16.46 11.56
N LYS A 90 1.72 16.94 10.32
CA LYS A 90 2.99 17.53 9.86
C LYS A 90 2.73 18.83 9.10
N SER A 91 2.53 19.90 9.86
CA SER A 91 2.85 21.25 9.38
C SER A 91 4.37 21.45 9.53
N PRO A 92 5.16 21.62 8.45
CA PRO A 92 6.43 22.29 8.59
C PRO A 92 6.13 23.78 8.70
N SER A 93 5.89 24.25 9.93
CA SER A 93 5.90 25.68 10.24
C SER A 93 7.29 26.21 9.90
N ARG A 94 7.38 26.91 8.77
CA ARG A 94 8.58 27.62 8.29
C ARG A 94 9.16 28.46 9.44
N PRO A 95 10.47 28.50 9.66
CA PRO A 95 11.05 29.39 10.66
C PRO A 95 10.82 30.83 10.20
N PHE A 96 10.03 31.57 10.98
CA PHE A 96 9.90 33.01 10.85
C PHE A 96 11.18 33.62 11.41
N THR A 97 12.15 33.96 10.55
CA THR A 97 13.29 34.79 10.94
C THR A 97 13.00 36.24 10.60
N SER A 98 13.08 37.05 11.66
CA SER A 98 12.82 38.48 11.77
C SER A 98 13.68 39.36 10.86
N ALA A 99 13.12 40.49 10.45
CA ALA A 99 13.81 41.71 10.05
C ALA A 99 13.28 42.87 10.90
#